data_AF-A0A0K2RAB3-F1
#
_entry.id   AF-A0A0K2RAB3-F1
#
_cell.length_a   1.000
_cell.length_b   1.000
_cell.length_c   1.000
_cell.angle_alpha   90.00
_cell.angle_beta   90.00
_cell.angle_gamma   90.00
#
_symmetry.space_group_name_H-M   'P 1'
#
loop_
_entity.id
_entity.type
_entity.pdbx_description
1 polymer ?
#
loop_
_entity_poly.entity_id
_entity_poly.type
_entity_poly.pdbx_seq_one_letter_code
_entity_poly.pdbx_strand_id
1 'polypeptide(L)'
;MGTGSVPIASSVATGDAGRLAVTHPKRSLPILVRVFVDDGTERTEPGFAFASTKAHVLVQVQWQAEYYKGAREFWVQAERVKRCVIEPRIP
;
A
#
# COMPACT_ATOMS: atom_id res chain seq x y z
N MET A 1 16.89 6.56 26.42
CA MET A 1 16.82 7.33 25.17
C MET A 1 16.75 6.34 24.02
N GLY A 2 15.66 6.33 23.27
CA GLY A 2 15.44 5.41 22.17
C GLY A 2 14.09 5.74 21.56
N THR A 3 14.08 6.70 20.63
CA THR A 3 12.89 7.09 19.87
C THR A 3 12.58 5.94 18.92
N GLY A 4 11.64 5.09 19.29
CA GLY A 4 11.06 4.10 18.38
C GLY A 4 10.36 4.83 17.26
N SER A 5 11.04 4.95 16.11
CA SER A 5 10.47 5.44 14.86
C SER A 5 9.40 4.46 14.41
N VAL A 6 8.16 4.75 14.79
CA VAL A 6 6.97 4.14 14.20
C VAL A 6 7.03 4.43 12.69
N PRO A 7 6.80 3.46 11.80
CA PRO A 7 6.73 3.75 10.37
C PRO A 7 5.67 4.84 10.19
N ILE A 8 6.04 5.93 9.52
CA ILE A 8 5.10 6.96 9.08
C ILE A 8 4.33 6.37 7.89
N ALA A 9 3.53 5.33 8.16
CA ALA A 9 2.23 5.25 7.55
C ALA A 9 1.61 6.60 7.90
N SER A 10 1.48 7.49 6.92
CA SER A 10 0.76 8.73 7.14
C SER A 10 -0.59 8.31 7.67
N SER A 11 -0.78 8.48 8.98
CA SER A 11 -2.05 8.32 9.64
C SER A 11 -2.87 9.48 9.10
N VAL A 12 -3.44 9.27 7.92
CA VAL A 12 -4.54 10.10 7.44
C VAL A 12 -5.63 9.84 8.45
N ALA A 13 -5.70 10.74 9.43
CA ALA A 13 -6.80 10.84 10.35
C ALA A 13 -8.08 10.65 9.52
N THR A 14 -8.88 9.66 9.91
CA THR A 14 -10.28 9.53 9.54
C THR A 14 -10.98 10.81 10.01
N GLY A 15 -10.80 11.91 9.28
CA GLY A 15 -11.09 13.25 9.78
C GLY A 15 -11.02 14.36 8.72
N ASP A 16 -10.34 14.13 7.59
CA ASP A 16 -10.40 15.05 6.43
C ASP A 16 -10.30 14.32 5.07
N ALA A 17 -10.72 13.05 5.00
CA ALA A 17 -10.95 12.37 3.72
C ALA A 17 -12.30 12.78 3.08
N GLY A 18 -12.87 13.91 3.51
CA GLY A 18 -14.28 14.28 3.33
C GLY A 18 -14.68 14.84 1.96
N ARG A 19 -13.80 14.86 0.95
CA ARG A 19 -14.19 15.37 -0.39
C ARG A 19 -13.44 14.83 -1.60
N LEU A 20 -12.58 13.82 -1.43
CA LEU A 20 -11.95 13.14 -2.56
C LEU A 20 -12.80 11.91 -2.91
N ALA A 21 -13.40 11.91 -4.10
CA ALA A 21 -14.19 10.77 -4.59
C ALA A 21 -13.33 9.50 -4.56
N VAL A 22 -13.66 8.59 -3.65
CA VAL A 22 -12.98 7.30 -3.53
C VAL A 22 -13.53 6.36 -4.60
N THR A 23 -12.65 5.86 -5.45
CA THR A 23 -12.96 4.89 -6.51
C THR A 23 -12.65 3.48 -6.02
N HIS A 24 -13.59 2.56 -6.23
CA HIS A 24 -13.41 1.14 -5.92
C HIS A 24 -13.38 0.35 -7.23
N PRO A 25 -12.31 -0.42 -7.51
CA PRO A 25 -12.30 -1.33 -8.64
C PRO A 25 -13.27 -2.49 -8.40
N LYS A 26 -13.82 -3.06 -9.48
CA LYS A 26 -14.76 -4.21 -9.41
C LYS A 26 -14.15 -5.46 -8.77
N ARG A 27 -12.82 -5.56 -8.79
CA ARG A 27 -12.01 -6.62 -8.16
C ARG A 27 -10.71 -5.98 -7.65
N SER A 28 -10.12 -6.60 -6.64
CA SER A 28 -8.78 -6.21 -6.19
C SER A 28 -7.78 -6.31 -7.36
N LEU A 29 -6.96 -5.26 -7.52
CA LEU A 29 -6.01 -5.18 -8.63
C LEU A 29 -4.60 -5.56 -8.14
N PRO A 30 -3.90 -6.49 -8.79
CA PRO A 30 -2.53 -6.81 -8.42
C PRO A 30 -1.60 -5.62 -8.72
N ILE A 31 -0.76 -5.29 -7.76
CA ILE A 31 0.16 -4.15 -7.82
C ILE A 31 1.53 -4.52 -7.25
N LEU A 32 2.53 -3.72 -7.62
CA LEU A 32 3.77 -3.55 -6.87
C LEU A 32 3.70 -2.21 -6.14
N VAL A 33 4.04 -2.20 -4.85
CA VAL A 33 4.05 -0.98 -4.05
C VAL A 33 5.39 -0.80 -3.35
N ARG A 34 5.91 0.43 -3.40
CA ARG A 34 7.10 0.83 -2.65
C ARG A 34 6.72 1.16 -1.21
N VAL A 35 7.25 0.37 -0.27
CA VAL A 35 7.01 0.48 1.18
C VAL A 35 8.33 0.66 1.91
N PHE A 36 8.31 1.35 3.03
CA PHE A 36 9.44 1.36 3.97
C PHE A 36 9.18 0.28 5.02
N VAL A 37 10.14 -0.62 5.21
CA VAL A 37 10.09 -1.61 6.29
C VAL A 37 10.73 -1.05 7.55
N ASP A 38 10.68 -1.80 8.66
CA ASP A 38 11.05 -1.29 9.99
C ASP A 38 12.53 -0.86 10.10
N ASP A 39 13.40 -1.39 9.24
CA ASP A 39 14.82 -1.01 9.15
C ASP A 39 15.03 0.32 8.38
N GLY A 40 13.96 0.96 7.91
CA GLY A 40 14.00 2.18 7.09
C GLY A 40 14.32 1.96 5.61
N THR A 41 14.52 0.72 5.19
CA THR A 41 14.80 0.36 3.79
C THR A 41 13.54 0.44 2.95
N GLU A 42 13.63 1.07 1.78
CA GLU A 42 12.58 1.00 0.78
C GLU A 42 12.61 -0.36 0.08
N ARG A 43 11.48 -1.06 0.07
CA ARG A 43 11.29 -2.32 -0.66
C ARG A 43 10.09 -2.22 -1.59
N THR A 44 10.14 -2.96 -2.68
CA THR A 44 8.99 -3.11 -3.57
C THR A 44 8.32 -4.44 -3.27
N GLU A 45 7.09 -4.39 -2.76
CA GLU A 45 6.34 -5.56 -2.33
C GLU A 45 5.13 -5.80 -3.24
N PRO A 46 4.80 -7.06 -3.54
CA PRO A 46 3.55 -7.40 -4.21
C PRO A 46 2.36 -7.18 -3.28
N GLY A 47 1.25 -6.72 -3.85
CA GLY A 47 0.03 -6.50 -3.08
C GLY A 47 -1.20 -6.35 -3.97
N PHE A 48 -2.28 -5.91 -3.34
CA PHE A 48 -3.57 -5.67 -3.99
C PHE A 48 -4.07 -4.27 -3.68
N ALA A 49 -4.58 -3.57 -4.70
CA ALA A 49 -5.28 -2.30 -4.55
C ALA A 49 -6.79 -2.54 -4.39
N PHE A 50 -7.39 -1.94 -3.36
CA PHE A 50 -8.82 -2.07 -3.02
C PHE A 50 -9.62 -0.79 -3.24
N ALA A 51 -8.97 0.36 -3.17
CA ALA A 51 -9.58 1.66 -3.43
C ALA A 51 -8.52 2.67 -3.86
N SER A 52 -8.95 3.77 -4.47
CA SER A 52 -8.05 4.87 -4.80
C SER A 52 -8.75 6.23 -4.71
N THR A 53 -7.95 7.26 -4.51
CA THR A 53 -8.28 8.65 -4.76
C THR A 53 -7.35 9.17 -5.87
N LYS A 54 -7.42 10.46 -6.19
CA LYS A 54 -6.47 11.09 -7.13
C LYS A 54 -5.01 10.98 -6.67
N ALA A 55 -4.77 11.00 -5.36
CA ALA A 55 -3.42 11.09 -4.78
C ALA A 55 -2.96 9.81 -4.08
N HIS A 56 -3.90 8.95 -3.65
CA HIS A 56 -3.59 7.79 -2.81
C HIS A 56 -4.28 6.52 -3.29
N VAL A 57 -3.72 5.38 -2.93
CA VAL A 57 -4.26 4.04 -3.18
C VAL A 57 -4.31 3.28 -1.87
N LEU A 58 -5.45 2.65 -1.58
CA LEU A 58 -5.60 1.71 -0.48
C LEU A 58 -5.03 0.37 -0.93
N VAL A 59 -3.96 -0.07 -0.27
CA VAL A 59 -3.23 -1.28 -0.61
C VAL A 59 -3.25 -2.26 0.54
N GLN A 60 -3.27 -3.54 0.20
CA GLN A 60 -3.00 -4.63 1.11
C GLN A 60 -1.73 -5.34 0.64
N VAL A 61 -0.75 -5.44 1.52
CA VAL A 61 0.51 -6.16 1.28
C VAL A 61 0.72 -7.21 2.36
N GLN A 62 1.39 -8.31 1.99
CA GLN A 62 1.86 -9.27 2.96
C GLN A 62 3.11 -8.70 3.63
N TRP A 63 2.97 -8.21 4.86
CA TRP A 63 4.08 -7.65 5.60
C TRP A 63 4.93 -8.79 6.15
N GLN A 64 6.21 -8.81 5.78
CA GLN A 64 7.19 -9.78 6.27
C GLN A 64 8.16 -9.10 7.25
N ALA A 65 7.64 -8.59 8.36
CA ALA A 65 8.50 -8.20 9.47
C ALA A 65 8.88 -9.44 10.29
N GLU A 66 10.08 -9.44 10.86
CA GLU A 66 10.65 -10.56 11.61
C GLU A 66 9.74 -11.05 12.76
N TYR A 67 8.93 -10.14 13.31
CA TYR A 67 8.01 -10.37 14.42
C TYR A 67 6.52 -10.34 14.03
N TYR A 68 6.19 -10.05 12.75
CA TYR A 68 4.80 -9.99 12.28
C TYR A 68 4.68 -10.51 10.84
N LYS A 69 4.00 -11.66 10.69
CA LYS A 69 3.58 -12.21 9.40
C LYS A 69 2.09 -12.02 9.25
N GLY A 70 1.68 -11.05 8.43
CA GLY A 70 0.26 -10.77 8.24
C GLY A 70 -0.02 -9.85 7.06
N ALA A 71 -1.27 -9.85 6.61
CA ALA A 71 -1.74 -8.88 5.63
C ALA A 71 -1.95 -7.53 6.34
N ARG A 72 -1.36 -6.47 5.79
CA ARG A 72 -1.50 -5.12 6.33
C ARG A 72 -2.14 -4.23 5.27
N GLU A 73 -3.21 -3.54 5.66
CA GLU A 73 -3.94 -2.62 4.80
C GLU A 73 -3.64 -1.17 5.20
N PHE A 74 -3.28 -0.32 4.23
CA PHE A 74 -2.99 1.10 4.47
C PHE A 74 -3.06 1.91 3.16
N TRP A 75 -3.17 3.23 3.30
CA TRP A 75 -3.10 4.16 2.17
C TRP A 75 -1.65 4.53 1.85
N VAL A 76 -1.34 4.56 0.56
CA VAL A 76 -0.03 4.97 0.04
C VAL A 76 -0.21 5.98 -1.09
N GLN A 77 0.76 6.87 -1.31
CA GLN A 77 0.76 7.78 -2.46
C GLN A 77 0.73 7.00 -3.78
N ALA A 78 -0.07 7.46 -4.74
CA ALA A 78 -0.29 6.78 -6.01
C ALA A 78 1.01 6.60 -6.82
N GLU A 79 1.97 7.51 -6.71
CA GLU A 79 3.30 7.41 -7.37
C GLU A 79 4.15 6.24 -6.87
N ARG A 80 3.83 5.68 -5.70
CA ARG A 80 4.53 4.52 -5.13
C ARG A 80 3.95 3.19 -5.62
N VAL A 81 2.85 3.23 -6.36
CA VAL A 81 2.13 2.05 -6.83
C VAL A 81 2.32 1.90 -8.33
N LYS A 82 2.71 0.70 -8.76
CA LYS A 82 2.73 0.29 -10.16
C LYS A 82 1.76 -0.87 -10.35
N ARG A 83 0.93 -0.80 -11.40
CA ARG A 83 0.02 -1.89 -11.74
C ARG A 83 0.83 -3.07 -12.31
N CYS A 84 0.56 -4.28 -11.81
CA CYS A 84 1.05 -5.49 -12.44
C CYS A 84 0.15 -5.85 -13.61
N VAL A 85 0.71 -5.93 -14.82
CA VAL A 85 0.06 -6.60 -15.94
C VAL A 85 0.67 -7.99 -16.01
N ILE A 86 -0.10 -9.00 -15.61
CA ILE A 86 0.24 -10.38 -15.93
C ILE A 86 -0.24 -10.58 -17.35
N GLU A 87 0.67 -10.44 -18.33
CA GLU A 87 0.34 -10.80 -19.69
C GLU A 87 0.11 -12.32 -19.76
N PRO A 88 -1.05 -12.79 -20.23
CA PRO A 88 -1.25 -14.21 -20.42
C PRO A 88 -0.28 -14.68 -21.49
N ARG A 89 0.69 -15.50 -21.09
CA ARG A 89 1.54 -16.21 -22.03
C ARG A 89 0.71 -17.34 -22.62
N ILE A 90 0.20 -17.13 -23.83
CA ILE A 90 -0.49 -18.17 -24.60
C ILE A 90 0.57 -19.24 -24.91
N PRO A 91 0.35 -20.52 -24.54
CA PRO A 91 1.28 -21.61 -24.86
C PRO A 91 1.37 -21.88 -26.37
#